data_AF-D5MSP0-F1
#
_entry.id   AF-D5MSP0-F1
#
_cell.length_a   1.000
_cell.length_b   1.000
_cell.length_c   1.000
_cell.angle_alpha   90.00
_cell.angle_beta   90.00
_cell.angle_gamma   90.00
#
_symmetry.space_group_name_H-M   'P 1'
#
loop_
_entity.id
_entity.type
_entity.pdbx_description
1 polymer ?
#
loop_
_entity_poly.entity_id
_entity_poly.type
_entity_poly.pdbx_seq_one_letter_code
_entity_poly.pdbx_strand_id
1 'polypeptide(L)'
;MTDKWHKTENDTEAEEFTSDFWTRHREELQAGEFWADRIKSLRGEPVKRLKLALENLPLPASFREAAIATRALIKEKRKNNQNYEEELALLYWLAAINSFSVPYSEVLQEPGYNVIESIPGKKLKELPFTYQELGYEQLELLNKIDTKWLIEAWGNPKAHSTLHKIHNNVWSEYEQKLKSKRNKREKEFIQSISESQSLPEIEVPPTNQPGSNLGIILFVIAIVVFIVLVL
;
A
#
# COMPACT_ATOMS: atom_id res chain seq x y z
N MET A 1 -7.86 -17.14 2.66
CA MET A 1 -7.39 -15.74 2.67
C MET A 1 -5.88 -15.77 2.50
N THR A 2 -5.37 -14.96 1.58
CA THR A 2 -3.93 -14.89 1.30
C THR A 2 -3.31 -13.84 2.22
N ASP A 3 -2.67 -14.25 3.31
CA ASP A 3 -2.13 -13.30 4.32
C ASP A 3 -0.97 -12.42 3.84
N LYS A 4 -0.48 -12.64 2.60
CA LYS A 4 0.75 -12.03 2.10
C LYS A 4 0.55 -11.49 0.69
N TRP A 5 0.73 -10.18 0.53
CA TRP A 5 0.60 -9.48 -0.75
C TRP A 5 1.35 -10.17 -1.90
N HIS A 6 2.61 -10.55 -1.69
CA HIS A 6 3.43 -11.17 -2.73
C HIS A 6 2.96 -12.57 -3.16
N LYS A 7 1.92 -13.13 -2.53
CA LYS A 7 1.31 -14.41 -2.87
C LYS A 7 -0.01 -14.29 -3.62
N THR A 8 -0.59 -13.09 -3.75
CA THR A 8 -1.85 -12.92 -4.49
C THR A 8 -1.64 -13.19 -5.97
N GLU A 9 -2.53 -13.97 -6.57
CA GLU A 9 -2.40 -14.46 -7.94
C GLU A 9 -3.21 -13.66 -8.96
N ASN A 10 -4.33 -13.08 -8.54
CA ASN A 10 -5.29 -12.39 -9.41
C ASN A 10 -5.86 -11.13 -8.73
N ASP A 11 -6.56 -10.31 -9.50
CA ASP A 11 -7.10 -9.01 -9.05
C ASP A 11 -8.06 -9.17 -7.86
N THR A 12 -8.86 -10.25 -7.81
CA THR A 12 -9.78 -10.52 -6.69
C THR A 12 -9.02 -10.81 -5.39
N GLU A 13 -8.01 -11.67 -5.43
CA GLU A 13 -7.19 -11.96 -4.25
C GLU A 13 -6.40 -10.74 -3.77
N ALA A 14 -5.98 -9.85 -4.68
CA ALA A 14 -5.33 -8.60 -4.32
C ALA A 14 -6.29 -7.65 -3.59
N GLU A 15 -7.56 -7.60 -4.00
CA GLU A 15 -8.62 -6.84 -3.33
C GLU A 15 -8.95 -7.39 -1.94
N GLU A 16 -9.14 -8.71 -1.83
CA GLU A 16 -9.36 -9.38 -0.54
C GLU A 16 -8.20 -9.11 0.41
N PHE A 17 -6.97 -9.31 -0.06
CA PHE A 17 -5.76 -9.01 0.72
C PHE A 17 -5.77 -7.54 1.19
N THR A 18 -6.05 -6.59 0.30
CA THR A 18 -6.06 -5.16 0.63
C THR A 18 -7.05 -4.85 1.75
N SER A 19 -8.26 -5.40 1.68
CA SER A 19 -9.30 -5.22 2.70
C SER A 19 -8.86 -5.80 4.06
N ASP A 20 -8.38 -7.04 4.06
CA ASP A 20 -7.93 -7.74 5.27
C ASP A 20 -6.69 -7.05 5.87
N PHE A 21 -5.77 -6.62 5.02
CA PHE A 21 -4.55 -5.92 5.38
C PHE A 21 -4.83 -4.65 6.18
N TRP A 22 -5.71 -3.79 5.68
CA TRP A 22 -6.08 -2.55 6.38
C TRP A 22 -6.93 -2.80 7.61
N THR A 23 -7.75 -3.84 7.61
CA THR A 23 -8.53 -4.23 8.80
C THR A 23 -7.58 -4.63 9.93
N ARG A 24 -6.64 -5.53 9.66
CA ARG A 24 -5.60 -5.90 10.63
C ARG A 24 -4.77 -4.70 11.09
N HIS A 25 -4.36 -3.81 10.19
CA HIS A 25 -3.58 -2.62 10.59
C HIS A 25 -4.36 -1.66 11.49
N ARG A 26 -5.67 -1.49 11.26
CA ARG A 26 -6.53 -0.70 12.15
C ARG A 26 -6.67 -1.35 13.53
N GLU A 27 -6.86 -2.66 13.58
CA GLU A 27 -6.93 -3.41 14.84
C GLU A 27 -5.62 -3.34 15.63
N GLU A 28 -4.48 -3.53 14.95
CA GLU A 28 -3.14 -3.38 15.56
C GLU A 28 -2.92 -1.97 16.12
N LEU A 29 -3.37 -0.94 15.40
CA LEU A 29 -3.29 0.45 15.85
C LEU A 29 -4.17 0.70 17.09
N GLN A 30 -5.39 0.15 17.11
CA GLN A 30 -6.29 0.25 18.26
C GLN A 30 -5.77 -0.52 19.48
N ALA A 31 -5.08 -1.64 19.26
CA ALA A 31 -4.43 -2.41 20.31
C ALA A 31 -3.14 -1.76 20.86
N GLY A 32 -2.64 -0.70 20.20
CA GLY A 32 -1.43 0.01 20.62
C GLY A 32 -0.11 -0.67 20.23
N GLU A 33 -0.15 -1.75 19.44
CA GLU A 33 1.03 -2.49 18.99
C GLU A 33 1.11 -2.54 17.46
N PHE A 34 1.56 -1.43 16.86
CA PHE A 34 1.75 -1.35 15.41
C PHE A 34 3.02 -2.08 14.95
N TRP A 35 3.00 -2.70 13.76
CA TRP A 35 4.16 -3.43 13.22
C TRP A 35 5.44 -2.57 13.17
N ALA A 36 5.32 -1.27 12.91
CA ALA A 36 6.45 -0.36 12.84
C ALA A 36 7.13 -0.14 14.21
N ASP A 37 6.45 -0.45 15.31
CA ASP A 37 7.05 -0.44 16.65
C ASP A 37 7.66 -1.80 16.97
N ARG A 38 6.98 -2.89 16.62
CA ARG A 38 7.51 -4.26 16.72
C ARG A 38 8.80 -4.43 15.93
N ILE A 39 8.95 -3.82 14.75
CA ILE A 39 10.16 -3.97 13.94
C ILE A 39 11.38 -3.25 14.55
N LYS A 40 11.17 -2.23 15.39
CA LYS A 40 12.26 -1.53 16.09
C LYS A 40 12.90 -2.41 17.15
N SER A 41 12.12 -3.27 17.83
CA SER A 41 12.65 -4.19 18.85
C SER A 41 13.49 -5.32 18.26
N LEU A 42 13.35 -5.62 16.96
CA LEU A 42 14.13 -6.64 16.24
C LEU A 42 15.52 -6.14 15.80
N ARG A 43 16.11 -5.19 16.51
CA ARG A 43 17.46 -4.67 16.21
C ARG A 43 18.48 -5.78 16.46
N GLY A 44 19.32 -6.06 15.45
CA GLY A 44 20.31 -7.14 15.53
C GLY A 44 19.73 -8.52 15.19
N GLU A 45 18.44 -8.61 14.87
CA GLU A 45 17.78 -9.86 14.46
C GLU A 45 17.35 -9.81 12.99
N PRO A 46 18.30 -9.83 12.03
CA PRO A 46 18.02 -9.51 10.63
C PRO A 46 17.03 -10.48 9.99
N VAL A 47 17.06 -11.77 10.34
CA VAL A 47 16.10 -12.76 9.83
C VAL A 47 14.66 -12.45 10.27
N LYS A 48 14.45 -12.16 11.56
CA LYS A 48 13.11 -11.83 12.08
C LYS A 48 12.62 -10.49 11.52
N ARG A 49 13.52 -9.50 11.43
CA ARG A 49 13.21 -8.19 10.85
C ARG A 49 12.80 -8.31 9.38
N LEU A 50 13.50 -9.12 8.59
CA LEU A 50 13.15 -9.38 7.19
C LEU A 50 11.78 -10.04 7.09
N LYS A 51 11.50 -11.07 7.90
CA LYS A 51 10.20 -11.75 7.90
C LYS A 51 9.06 -10.76 8.17
N LEU A 52 9.17 -9.95 9.21
CA LEU A 52 8.14 -8.97 9.58
C LEU A 52 7.95 -7.90 8.49
N ALA A 53 9.04 -7.45 7.87
CA ALA A 53 8.96 -6.50 6.75
C ALA A 53 8.24 -7.11 5.54
N LEU A 54 8.54 -8.36 5.18
CA LEU A 54 7.89 -9.05 4.04
C LEU A 54 6.39 -9.31 4.28
N GLU A 55 5.97 -9.47 5.54
CA GLU A 55 4.56 -9.61 5.93
C GLU A 55 3.76 -8.30 5.80
N ASN A 56 4.44 -7.16 5.77
CA ASN A 56 3.82 -5.84 5.66
C ASN A 56 4.07 -5.18 4.29
N LEU A 57 4.56 -5.94 3.29
CA LEU A 57 4.54 -5.49 1.90
C LEU A 57 3.08 -5.34 1.42
N PRO A 58 2.78 -4.35 0.56
CA PRO A 58 3.73 -3.52 -0.19
C PRO A 58 3.98 -2.11 0.39
N LEU A 59 3.80 -1.90 1.70
CA LEU A 59 4.01 -0.56 2.28
C LEU A 59 5.45 -0.04 2.00
N PRO A 60 5.62 1.25 1.68
CA PRO A 60 6.94 1.83 1.43
C PRO A 60 7.93 1.64 2.60
N ALA A 61 7.44 1.71 3.83
CA ALA A 61 8.26 1.45 5.02
C ALA A 61 8.73 -0.01 5.09
N SER A 62 7.88 -0.96 4.70
CA SER A 62 8.20 -2.39 4.68
C SER A 62 9.29 -2.71 3.67
N PHE A 63 9.26 -2.09 2.49
CA PHE A 63 10.35 -2.19 1.51
C PHE A 63 11.69 -1.70 2.06
N ARG A 64 11.71 -0.52 2.72
CA ARG A 64 12.91 0.02 3.36
C ARG A 64 13.46 -0.92 4.43
N GLU A 65 12.58 -1.44 5.27
CA GLU A 65 12.95 -2.34 6.36
C GLU A 65 13.44 -3.71 5.88
N ALA A 66 12.82 -4.26 4.84
CA ALA A 66 13.28 -5.47 4.17
C ALA A 66 14.69 -5.25 3.60
N ALA A 67 14.93 -4.13 2.90
CA ALA A 67 16.26 -3.81 2.37
C ALA A 67 17.32 -3.65 3.48
N ILE A 68 16.99 -3.03 4.61
CA ILE A 68 17.88 -2.91 5.78
C ILE A 68 18.24 -4.29 6.33
N ALA A 69 17.24 -5.15 6.53
CA ALA A 69 17.43 -6.49 7.06
C ALA A 69 18.27 -7.37 6.10
N THR A 70 17.97 -7.33 4.80
CA THR A 70 18.72 -8.07 3.77
C THR A 70 20.19 -7.64 3.71
N ARG A 71 20.49 -6.34 3.82
CA ARG A 71 21.88 -5.87 3.90
C ARG A 71 22.62 -6.40 5.11
N ALA A 72 21.96 -6.52 6.25
CA ALA A 72 22.58 -7.07 7.45
C ALA A 72 22.94 -8.54 7.25
N LEU A 73 22.06 -9.32 6.60
CA LEU A 73 22.35 -10.71 6.20
C LEU A 73 23.54 -10.80 5.23
N ILE A 74 23.60 -9.95 4.21
CA ILE A 74 24.73 -9.90 3.27
C ILE A 74 26.04 -9.61 4.03
N LYS A 75 26.04 -8.62 4.93
CA LYS A 75 27.23 -8.27 5.72
C LYS A 75 27.71 -9.42 6.59
N GLU A 76 26.79 -10.11 7.26
CA GLU A 76 27.09 -11.28 8.08
C GLU A 76 27.70 -12.41 7.24
N LYS A 77 27.07 -12.76 6.12
CA LYS A 77 27.58 -13.78 5.20
C LYS A 77 28.94 -13.42 4.63
N ARG A 78 29.14 -12.17 4.19
CA ARG A 78 30.45 -11.68 3.71
C ARG A 78 31.53 -11.78 4.78
N LYS A 79 31.24 -11.39 6.02
CA LYS A 79 32.17 -11.51 7.15
C LYS A 79 32.60 -12.96 7.40
N ASN A 80 31.69 -13.90 7.17
CA ASN A 80 31.91 -15.33 7.35
C ASN A 80 32.38 -16.05 6.08
N ASN A 81 32.69 -15.33 4.99
CA ASN A 81 33.04 -15.88 3.67
C ASN A 81 32.00 -16.88 3.11
N GLN A 82 30.72 -16.64 3.37
CA GLN A 82 29.60 -17.43 2.86
C GLN A 82 29.00 -16.80 1.60
N ASN A 83 28.42 -17.63 0.73
CA ASN A 83 27.69 -17.14 -0.45
C ASN A 83 26.45 -16.32 -0.03
N TYR A 84 26.34 -15.11 -0.58
CA TYR A 84 25.29 -14.12 -0.32
C TYR A 84 24.51 -13.71 -1.59
N GLU A 85 24.65 -14.44 -2.70
CA GLU A 85 24.00 -14.14 -3.98
C GLU A 85 22.48 -14.08 -3.86
N GLU A 86 21.86 -14.98 -3.09
CA GLU A 86 20.41 -14.99 -2.89
C GLU A 86 19.91 -13.73 -2.19
N GLU A 87 20.61 -13.27 -1.14
CA GLU A 87 20.27 -12.02 -0.47
C GLU A 87 20.54 -10.81 -1.35
N LEU A 88 21.60 -10.83 -2.16
CA LEU A 88 21.88 -9.75 -3.11
C LEU A 88 20.78 -9.67 -4.18
N ALA A 89 20.34 -10.82 -4.71
CA ALA A 89 19.22 -10.91 -5.64
C ALA A 89 17.92 -10.40 -5.00
N LEU A 90 17.64 -10.78 -3.76
CA LEU A 90 16.48 -10.27 -3.01
C LEU A 90 16.56 -8.75 -2.79
N LEU A 91 17.72 -8.22 -2.41
CA LEU A 91 17.92 -6.78 -2.23
C LEU A 91 17.65 -6.01 -3.52
N TYR A 92 18.18 -6.52 -4.64
CA TYR A 92 17.95 -5.94 -5.96
C TYR A 92 16.48 -6.03 -6.38
N TRP A 93 15.83 -7.17 -6.15
CA TRP A 93 14.41 -7.36 -6.44
C TRP A 93 13.54 -6.39 -5.62
N LEU A 94 13.79 -6.23 -4.32
CA LEU A 94 13.08 -5.26 -3.47
C LEU A 94 13.22 -3.84 -4.02
N ALA A 95 14.42 -3.46 -4.46
CA ALA A 95 14.69 -2.16 -5.05
C ALA A 95 14.00 -1.96 -6.41
N ALA A 96 14.00 -3.00 -7.26
CA ALA A 96 13.31 -3.00 -8.54
C ALA A 96 11.80 -2.81 -8.36
N ILE A 97 11.17 -3.62 -7.51
CA ILE A 97 9.73 -3.53 -7.25
C ILE A 97 9.35 -2.20 -6.60
N ASN A 98 10.13 -1.69 -5.64
CA ASN A 98 9.88 -0.37 -5.06
C ASN A 98 9.95 0.73 -6.12
N SER A 99 10.85 0.63 -7.10
CA SER A 99 10.94 1.59 -8.22
C SER A 99 9.79 1.51 -9.22
N PHE A 100 8.86 0.56 -9.06
CA PHE A 100 7.61 0.53 -9.82
C PHE A 100 6.60 1.58 -9.33
N SER A 101 6.69 1.96 -8.05
CA SER A 101 5.82 2.98 -7.46
C SER A 101 6.37 4.36 -7.77
N VAL A 102 5.48 5.30 -8.12
CA VAL A 102 5.79 6.72 -8.13
C VAL A 102 5.42 7.36 -6.79
N PRO A 103 6.07 8.46 -6.38
CA PRO A 103 5.70 9.14 -5.13
C PRO A 103 4.23 9.55 -5.09
N TYR A 104 3.67 9.98 -6.22
CA TYR A 104 2.31 10.48 -6.35
C TYR A 104 1.74 10.16 -7.73
N SER A 105 0.49 9.68 -7.78
CA SER A 105 -0.27 9.45 -9.01
C SER A 105 -1.07 10.69 -9.36
N GLU A 106 -0.76 11.30 -10.50
CA GLU A 106 -1.54 12.45 -11.00
C GLU A 106 -2.95 12.05 -11.46
N VAL A 107 -3.14 10.80 -11.88
CA VAL A 107 -4.43 10.30 -12.37
C VAL A 107 -5.41 10.08 -11.22
N LEU A 108 -4.91 9.63 -10.07
CA LEU A 108 -5.68 9.31 -8.87
C LEU A 108 -5.65 10.40 -7.80
N GLN A 109 -4.71 11.36 -7.90
CA GLN A 109 -4.46 12.42 -6.92
C GLN A 109 -4.17 11.86 -5.51
N GLU A 110 -3.24 10.91 -5.45
CA GLU A 110 -2.88 10.21 -4.21
C GLU A 110 -1.46 9.61 -4.25
N PRO A 111 -0.92 9.12 -3.12
CA PRO A 111 0.34 8.38 -3.12
C PRO A 111 0.33 7.16 -4.05
N GLY A 112 1.36 7.01 -4.87
CA GLY A 112 1.41 5.94 -5.87
C GLY A 112 1.50 4.52 -5.28
N TYR A 113 1.82 4.35 -4.00
CA TYR A 113 1.81 3.02 -3.38
C TYR A 113 0.39 2.41 -3.36
N ASN A 114 -0.67 3.22 -3.38
CA ASN A 114 -2.06 2.75 -3.48
C ASN A 114 -2.31 1.98 -4.79
N VAL A 115 -1.62 2.35 -5.87
CA VAL A 115 -1.66 1.59 -7.13
C VAL A 115 -1.00 0.24 -6.95
N ILE A 116 0.22 0.19 -6.40
CA ILE A 116 0.95 -1.07 -6.16
C ILE A 116 0.15 -2.05 -5.31
N GLU A 117 -0.49 -1.55 -4.27
CA GLU A 117 -1.33 -2.36 -3.37
C GLU A 117 -2.45 -3.08 -4.12
N SER A 118 -3.03 -2.43 -5.14
CA SER A 118 -4.08 -3.00 -5.98
C SER A 118 -3.60 -4.04 -6.99
N ILE A 119 -2.28 -4.21 -7.16
CA ILE A 119 -1.69 -5.14 -8.13
C ILE A 119 -1.44 -6.49 -7.46
N PRO A 120 -1.82 -7.62 -8.09
CA PRO A 120 -1.48 -8.94 -7.59
C PRO A 120 0.03 -9.13 -7.50
N GLY A 121 0.51 -9.69 -6.38
CA GLY A 121 1.93 -9.92 -6.16
C GLY A 121 2.58 -10.78 -7.24
N LYS A 122 1.83 -11.77 -7.77
CA LYS A 122 2.25 -12.58 -8.92
C LYS A 122 2.53 -11.73 -10.17
N LYS A 123 1.65 -10.77 -10.48
CA LYS A 123 1.78 -9.89 -11.65
C LYS A 123 3.08 -9.08 -11.58
N LEU A 124 3.45 -8.57 -10.40
CA LEU A 124 4.70 -7.81 -10.22
C LEU A 124 5.95 -8.70 -10.23
N LYS A 125 5.87 -9.90 -9.67
CA LYS A 125 6.97 -10.88 -9.74
C LYS A 125 7.28 -11.35 -11.16
N GLU A 126 6.26 -11.39 -12.02
CA GLU A 126 6.36 -11.82 -13.41
C GLU A 126 6.79 -10.70 -14.37
N LEU A 127 6.92 -9.44 -13.91
CA LEU A 127 7.42 -8.37 -14.76
C LEU A 127 8.83 -8.69 -15.23
N PRO A 128 9.09 -8.82 -16.54
CA PRO A 128 10.42 -9.15 -17.03
C PRO A 128 11.35 -7.95 -16.90
N PHE A 129 12.48 -8.11 -16.25
CA PHE A 129 13.56 -7.14 -16.28
C PHE A 129 14.90 -7.85 -16.09
N THR A 130 15.95 -7.24 -16.60
CA THR A 130 17.32 -7.69 -16.37
C THR A 130 18.12 -6.63 -15.63
N TYR A 131 19.15 -7.05 -14.89
CA TYR A 131 20.11 -6.12 -14.30
C TYR A 131 20.76 -5.21 -15.36
N GLN A 132 20.98 -5.73 -16.57
CA GLN A 132 21.63 -5.01 -17.66
C GLN A 132 20.80 -3.83 -18.19
N GLU A 133 19.46 -3.91 -18.12
CA GLU A 133 18.54 -2.88 -18.60
C GLU A 133 18.06 -1.94 -17.48
N LEU A 134 17.73 -2.50 -16.31
CA LEU A 134 17.23 -1.73 -15.17
C LEU A 134 18.37 -1.00 -14.44
N GLY A 135 19.54 -1.64 -14.30
CA GLY A 135 20.69 -1.09 -13.59
C GLY A 135 20.39 -0.77 -12.13
N TYR A 136 21.14 0.16 -11.53
CA TYR A 136 20.99 0.50 -10.10
C TYR A 136 20.84 1.99 -9.80
N GLU A 137 21.22 2.91 -10.71
CA GLU A 137 21.34 4.34 -10.38
C GLU A 137 20.01 5.02 -10.00
N GLN A 138 18.90 4.56 -10.56
CA GLN A 138 17.57 5.11 -10.31
C GLN A 138 16.78 4.32 -9.25
N LEU A 139 17.42 3.35 -8.58
CA LEU A 139 16.77 2.51 -7.56
C LEU A 139 17.02 3.08 -6.17
N GLU A 140 16.11 3.94 -5.69
CA GLU A 140 16.26 4.72 -4.45
C GLU A 140 16.48 3.89 -3.18
N LEU A 141 16.04 2.63 -3.18
CA LEU A 141 16.32 1.76 -2.04
C LEU A 141 17.80 1.43 -1.93
N LEU A 142 18.58 1.41 -3.02
CA LEU A 142 19.99 1.01 -3.00
C LEU A 142 20.89 2.15 -2.53
N ASN A 143 21.90 1.82 -1.74
CA ASN A 143 22.96 2.74 -1.34
C ASN A 143 24.29 2.42 -2.06
N LYS A 144 25.29 3.28 -1.87
CA LYS A 144 26.62 3.15 -2.48
C LYS A 144 27.32 1.81 -2.21
N ILE A 145 27.10 1.19 -1.06
CA ILE A 145 27.70 -0.11 -0.72
C ILE A 145 26.98 -1.21 -1.51
N ASP A 146 25.65 -1.16 -1.57
CA ASP A 146 24.87 -2.13 -2.34
C ASP A 146 25.28 -2.10 -3.82
N THR A 147 25.42 -0.89 -4.40
CA THR A 147 25.91 -0.70 -5.77
C THR A 147 27.27 -1.37 -6.00
N LYS A 148 28.21 -1.25 -5.05
CA LYS A 148 29.51 -1.93 -5.17
C LYS A 148 29.35 -3.44 -5.18
N TRP A 149 28.47 -4.00 -4.35
CA TRP A 149 28.21 -5.45 -4.33
C TRP A 149 27.56 -5.94 -5.62
N LEU A 150 26.65 -5.15 -6.19
CA LEU A 150 26.03 -5.46 -7.48
C LEU A 150 27.07 -5.46 -8.61
N ILE A 151 27.95 -4.46 -8.66
CA ILE A 151 29.02 -4.39 -9.67
C ILE A 151 30.03 -5.52 -9.49
N GLU A 152 30.40 -5.84 -8.25
CA GLU A 152 31.31 -6.95 -7.92
C GLU A 152 30.74 -8.29 -8.40
N ALA A 153 29.43 -8.53 -8.20
CA ALA A 153 28.79 -9.79 -8.56
C ALA A 153 28.39 -9.87 -10.04
N TRP A 154 27.88 -8.79 -10.63
CA TRP A 154 27.18 -8.80 -11.93
C TRP A 154 27.77 -7.86 -12.98
N GLY A 155 28.86 -7.14 -12.64
CA GLY A 155 29.50 -6.16 -13.52
C GLY A 155 28.71 -4.86 -13.65
N ASN A 156 29.11 -4.02 -14.60
CA ASN A 156 28.38 -2.79 -14.91
C ASN A 156 27.16 -3.12 -15.81
N PRO A 157 25.98 -2.52 -15.53
CA PRO A 157 24.84 -2.63 -16.42
C PRO A 157 25.05 -1.77 -17.67
N LYS A 158 24.26 -2.02 -18.72
CA LYS A 158 24.30 -1.23 -19.97
C LYS A 158 23.47 0.04 -19.89
N ALA A 159 22.46 0.05 -19.02
CA ALA A 159 21.53 1.15 -18.85
C ALA A 159 21.05 1.27 -17.40
N HIS A 160 20.38 2.38 -17.13
CA HIS A 160 19.74 2.66 -15.85
C HIS A 160 18.31 3.15 -16.08
N SER A 161 17.36 2.56 -15.37
CA SER A 161 15.93 2.89 -15.45
C SER A 161 15.22 2.57 -14.14
N THR A 162 13.90 2.72 -14.12
CA THR A 162 13.04 2.22 -13.06
C THR A 162 12.09 1.18 -13.61
N LEU A 163 11.59 0.29 -12.76
CA LEU A 163 10.60 -0.70 -13.18
C LEU A 163 9.32 -0.01 -13.66
N HIS A 164 8.99 1.15 -13.08
CA HIS A 164 7.89 2.01 -13.53
C HIS A 164 8.05 2.45 -14.99
N LYS A 165 9.25 2.87 -15.40
CA LYS A 165 9.51 3.29 -16.79
C LYS A 165 9.45 2.12 -17.76
N ILE A 166 10.02 0.97 -17.38
CA ILE A 166 10.04 -0.23 -18.25
C ILE A 166 8.64 -0.79 -18.45
N HIS A 167 7.82 -0.83 -17.39
CA HIS A 167 6.48 -1.45 -17.38
C HIS A 167 5.37 -0.42 -17.15
N ASN A 168 5.51 0.77 -17.72
CA ASN A 168 4.54 1.85 -17.52
C ASN A 168 3.13 1.49 -18.02
N ASN A 169 3.03 0.61 -19.01
CA ASN A 169 1.77 0.06 -19.48
C ASN A 169 1.02 -0.69 -18.36
N VAL A 170 1.72 -1.51 -17.57
CA VAL A 170 1.14 -2.24 -16.44
C VAL A 170 0.73 -1.26 -15.33
N TRP A 171 1.57 -0.26 -15.05
CA TRP A 171 1.21 0.80 -14.11
C TRP A 171 -0.10 1.48 -14.52
N SER A 172 -0.15 1.95 -15.76
CA SER A 172 -1.28 2.70 -16.31
C SER A 172 -2.56 1.87 -16.29
N GLU A 173 -2.47 0.57 -16.61
CA GLU A 173 -3.61 -0.35 -16.52
C GLU A 173 -4.22 -0.36 -15.11
N TYR A 174 -3.40 -0.59 -14.09
CA TYR A 174 -3.89 -0.73 -12.71
C TYR A 174 -4.31 0.61 -12.10
N GLU A 175 -3.63 1.70 -12.46
CA GLU A 175 -4.02 3.06 -12.08
C GLU A 175 -5.43 3.40 -12.60
N GLN A 176 -5.72 3.07 -13.86
CA GLN A 176 -7.06 3.29 -14.45
C GLN A 176 -8.12 2.34 -13.89
N LYS A 177 -7.77 1.06 -13.62
CA LYS A 177 -8.66 0.11 -12.94
C LYS A 177 -9.06 0.63 -11.57
N LEU A 178 -8.09 1.09 -10.78
CA LEU A 178 -8.32 1.63 -9.45
C LEU A 178 -9.20 2.89 -9.50
N LYS A 179 -8.94 3.80 -10.45
CA LYS A 179 -9.77 4.99 -10.68
C LYS A 179 -11.23 4.61 -10.96
N SER A 180 -11.43 3.67 -11.88
CA SER A 180 -12.78 3.22 -12.28
C SER A 180 -13.53 2.60 -11.10
N LYS A 181 -12.86 1.78 -10.29
CA LYS A 181 -13.45 1.18 -9.08
C LYS A 181 -13.86 2.22 -8.04
N ARG A 182 -13.06 3.27 -7.86
CA ARG A 182 -13.37 4.37 -6.92
C ARG A 182 -14.56 5.18 -7.38
N ASN A 183 -14.58 5.58 -8.64
CA ASN A 183 -15.71 6.31 -9.22
C ASN A 183 -17.01 5.50 -9.13
N LYS A 184 -16.94 4.17 -9.27
CA LYS A 184 -18.09 3.29 -9.09
C LYS A 184 -18.58 3.30 -7.63
N ARG A 185 -17.68 3.08 -6.66
CA ARG A 185 -18.01 3.11 -5.23
C ARG A 185 -18.57 4.44 -4.77
N GLU A 186 -18.02 5.55 -5.25
CA GLU A 186 -18.49 6.90 -4.97
C GLU A 186 -19.94 7.09 -5.48
N LYS A 187 -20.22 6.67 -6.72
CA LYS A 187 -21.58 6.73 -7.28
C LYS A 187 -22.57 5.87 -6.48
N GLU A 188 -22.18 4.64 -6.13
CA GLU A 188 -23.00 3.73 -5.31
C GLU A 188 -23.28 4.32 -3.92
N PHE A 189 -22.30 4.99 -3.31
CA PHE A 189 -22.46 5.67 -2.04
C PHE A 189 -23.40 6.88 -2.13
N ILE A 190 -23.24 7.74 -3.15
CA ILE A 190 -24.15 8.87 -3.37
C ILE A 190 -25.58 8.38 -3.61
N GLN A 191 -25.74 7.31 -4.39
CA GLN A 191 -27.04 6.71 -4.67
C GLN A 191 -27.70 6.18 -3.37
N SER A 192 -26.96 5.46 -2.52
CA SER A 192 -27.52 4.92 -1.27
C SER A 192 -27.95 6.01 -0.28
N ILE A 193 -27.26 7.16 -0.26
CA ILE A 193 -27.69 8.34 0.51
C ILE A 193 -29.00 8.89 -0.06
N SER A 194 -29.09 9.05 -1.38
CA SER A 194 -30.29 9.60 -2.02
C SER A 194 -31.53 8.72 -1.80
N GLU A 195 -31.37 7.40 -1.88
CA GLU A 195 -32.45 6.43 -1.63
C GLU A 195 -32.86 6.41 -0.15
N SER A 196 -31.92 6.62 0.78
CA SER A 196 -32.20 6.71 2.22
C SER A 196 -32.93 8.02 2.60
N GLN A 197 -32.79 9.08 1.80
CA GLN A 197 -33.51 10.35 1.99
C GLN A 197 -34.93 10.32 1.38
N SER A 198 -35.26 9.34 0.54
CA SER A 198 -36.60 9.12 -0.03
C SER A 198 -37.49 8.18 0.80
N LEU A 199 -37.44 8.29 2.13
CA LEU A 199 -38.49 7.70 2.99
C LEU A 199 -39.81 8.47 2.78
N PRO A 200 -40.97 7.79 2.78
CA PRO A 200 -42.24 8.43 2.49
C PRO A 200 -42.48 9.58 3.46
N GLU A 201 -42.94 10.70 2.90
CA GLU A 201 -43.55 11.80 3.64
C GLU A 201 -44.49 11.17 4.67
N ILE A 202 -44.10 11.23 5.94
CA ILE A 202 -44.98 10.79 7.02
C ILE A 202 -46.21 11.67 6.87
N GLU A 203 -47.33 11.11 6.43
CA GLU A 203 -48.63 11.77 6.50
C GLU A 203 -48.83 12.13 7.97
N VAL A 204 -48.52 13.37 8.31
CA VAL A 204 -48.79 13.91 9.64
C VAL A 204 -50.30 13.97 9.72
N PRO A 205 -50.96 13.18 10.59
CA PRO A 205 -52.41 13.29 10.74
C PRO A 205 -52.72 14.74 11.14
N PRO A 206 -53.79 15.34 10.58
CA PRO A 206 -54.08 16.75 10.78
C PRO A 206 -54.23 17.02 12.28
N THR A 207 -53.21 17.63 12.86
CA THR A 207 -53.16 17.92 14.28
C THR A 207 -53.86 19.25 14.49
N ASN A 208 -55.16 19.17 14.79
CA ASN A 208 -55.91 20.32 15.27
C ASN A 208 -55.44 20.67 16.69
N GLN A 209 -54.40 21.50 16.85
CA GLN A 209 -54.24 22.45 17.97
C GLN A 209 -53.24 23.57 17.64
N PRO A 210 -53.51 24.84 18.01
CA PRO A 210 -52.61 25.95 17.77
C PRO A 210 -51.62 26.11 18.94
N GLY A 211 -50.31 26.05 18.69
CA GLY A 211 -49.33 26.45 19.71
C GLY A 211 -47.87 26.05 19.49
N SER A 212 -47.06 27.02 19.03
CA SER A 212 -45.59 27.13 19.19
C SER A 212 -44.65 26.13 18.48
N ASN A 213 -44.41 26.35 17.18
CA ASN A 213 -43.42 25.64 16.36
C ASN A 213 -41.94 26.08 16.54
N LEU A 214 -41.62 26.97 17.49
CA LEU A 214 -40.24 27.49 17.61
C LEU A 214 -39.28 26.53 18.35
N GLY A 215 -39.77 25.73 19.30
CA GLY A 215 -38.93 24.89 20.16
C GLY A 215 -38.38 23.63 19.48
N ILE A 216 -39.15 23.05 18.54
CA ILE A 216 -38.78 21.79 17.88
C ILE A 216 -37.72 22.03 16.80
N ILE A 217 -37.80 23.16 16.08
CA ILE A 217 -36.83 23.53 15.03
C ILE A 217 -35.44 23.78 15.63
N LEU A 218 -35.36 24.41 16.80
CA LEU A 218 -34.09 24.64 17.50
C LEU A 218 -33.44 23.34 18.01
N PHE A 219 -34.24 22.33 18.38
CA PHE A 219 -33.71 21.06 18.87
C PHE A 219 -33.12 20.19 17.76
N VAL A 220 -33.75 20.19 16.57
CA VAL A 220 -33.24 19.44 15.40
C VAL A 220 -31.95 20.07 14.86
N ILE A 221 -31.85 21.40 14.81
CA ILE A 221 -30.62 22.09 14.37
C ILE A 221 -29.45 21.78 15.32
N ALA A 222 -29.68 21.72 16.63
CA ALA A 222 -28.64 21.42 17.60
C ALA A 222 -28.07 19.99 17.45
N ILE A 223 -28.91 19.00 17.12
CA ILE A 223 -28.47 17.62 16.90
C ILE A 223 -27.64 17.50 15.61
N VAL A 224 -28.04 18.19 14.54
CA VAL A 224 -27.29 18.17 13.27
C VAL A 224 -25.91 18.81 13.43
N VAL A 225 -25.81 19.92 14.18
CA VAL A 225 -24.51 20.57 14.44
C VAL A 225 -23.59 19.72 15.32
N PHE A 226 -24.14 18.99 16.30
CA PHE A 226 -23.35 18.13 17.18
C PHE A 226 -22.77 16.91 16.44
N ILE A 227 -23.49 16.34 15.47
CA ILE A 227 -23.01 15.20 14.68
C ILE A 227 -21.89 15.62 13.70
N VAL A 228 -21.95 16.84 13.17
CA VAL A 228 -20.93 17.38 12.24
C VAL A 228 -19.64 17.78 12.95
N LEU A 229 -19.67 18.05 14.26
CA LEU A 229 -18.49 18.45 15.03
C LEU A 229 -17.74 17.29 15.71
N VAL A 230 -18.33 16.09 15.74
CA VAL A 230 -17.79 14.92 16.47
C VAL A 230 -17.32 13.80 15.52
N LEU A 231 -17.45 13.97 14.20
CA LEU A 231 -16.88 13.12 13.15
C LEU A 231 -15.75 13.87 12.42
#